data_AF-A0A2E3DCY7-F1
#
_entry.id   AF-A0A2E3DCY7-F1
#
_cell.length_a   1.000
_cell.length_b   1.000
_cell.length_c   1.000
_cell.angle_alpha   90.00
_cell.angle_beta   90.00
_cell.angle_gamma   90.00
#
_symmetry.space_group_name_H-M   'P 1'
#
loop_
_entity.id
_entity.type
_entity.pdbx_description
1 polymer ?
#
loop_
_entity_poly.entity_id
_entity_poly.type
_entity_poly.pdbx_seq_one_letter_code
_entity_poly.pdbx_strand_id
1 'polypeptide(L)' 'GEHETQSIDEFSYGVSDRGASIRIPVGTVADGWKGRLEDRRTASNADPYKVAAAIVKTTKEALS' A
#
# COMPACT_ATOMS: atom_id res chain seq x y z
N GLY A 1 -3.11 -10.45 8.60
CA GLY A 1 -2.63 -10.63 9.98
C GLY A 1 -3.68 -10.10 10.93
N GLU A 2 -4.01 -10.84 11.98
CA GLU A 2 -5.22 -10.74 12.83
C GLU A 2 -5.61 -9.34 13.36
N HIS A 3 -4.79 -8.31 13.14
CA HIS A 3 -5.01 -6.92 13.47
C HIS A 3 -4.62 -5.97 12.31
N GLU A 4 -5.55 -5.74 11.38
CA GLU A 4 -5.58 -4.60 10.41
C GLU A 4 -4.53 -4.52 9.28
N THR A 5 -3.69 -5.53 9.03
CA THR A 5 -2.77 -5.59 7.87
C THR A 5 -2.30 -7.02 7.59
N GLN A 6 -1.75 -7.30 6.40
CA GLN A 6 -1.38 -8.67 5.98
C GLN A 6 -0.18 -9.23 6.79
N SER A 7 -0.02 -10.56 6.80
CA SER A 7 1.21 -11.23 7.29
C SER A 7 2.46 -10.64 6.63
N ILE A 8 3.59 -10.62 7.36
CA ILE A 8 4.86 -10.10 6.83
C ILE A 8 5.42 -10.95 5.68
N ASP A 9 5.09 -12.23 5.66
CA ASP A 9 5.58 -13.20 4.67
C ASP A 9 4.70 -13.25 3.41
N GLU A 10 3.59 -12.52 3.38
CA GLU A 10 2.64 -12.50 2.27
C GLU A 10 2.43 -11.10 1.73
N PHE A 11 2.19 -10.99 0.42
CA PHE A 11 1.83 -9.74 -0.22
C PHE A 11 0.44 -9.85 -0.85
N SER A 12 -0.44 -8.90 -0.54
CA SER A 12 -1.79 -8.81 -1.12
C SER A 12 -2.24 -7.37 -1.32
N TYR A 13 -3.19 -7.16 -2.23
CA TYR A 13 -3.86 -5.88 -2.42
C TYR A 13 -5.37 -6.08 -2.62
N GLY A 14 -6.18 -5.10 -2.23
CA GLY A 14 -7.64 -5.23 -2.34
C GLY A 14 -8.40 -3.90 -2.27
N VAL A 15 -9.57 -3.88 -2.91
CA VAL A 15 -10.49 -2.72 -2.87
C VAL A 15 -11.19 -2.69 -1.52
N SER A 16 -10.96 -1.62 -0.76
CA SER A 16 -11.46 -1.40 0.60
C SER A 16 -11.07 -2.46 1.63
N ASP A 17 -10.17 -3.37 1.27
CA ASP A 17 -9.67 -4.40 2.14
C ASP A 17 -8.63 -3.81 3.10
N ARG A 18 -8.96 -3.81 4.39
CA ARG A 18 -8.04 -3.37 5.43
C ARG A 18 -7.05 -4.46 5.84
N GLY A 19 -7.32 -5.73 5.54
CA GLY A 19 -6.44 -6.86 5.83
C GLY A 19 -5.34 -7.06 4.78
N ALA A 20 -5.44 -6.39 3.62
CA ALA A 20 -4.43 -6.44 2.57
C ALA A 20 -3.17 -5.63 2.90
N SER A 21 -2.05 -5.98 2.26
CA SER A 21 -0.81 -5.20 2.34
C SER A 21 -0.99 -3.80 1.75
N ILE A 22 -1.61 -3.71 0.58
CA ILE A 22 -1.98 -2.44 -0.07
C ILE A 22 -3.49 -2.32 -0.15
N ARG A 23 -4.06 -1.26 0.43
CA ARG A 23 -5.49 -0.94 0.32
C ARG A 23 -5.74 0.03 -0.82
N ILE A 24 -6.74 -0.28 -1.65
CA ILE A 24 -7.27 0.62 -2.67
C ILE A 24 -8.57 1.23 -2.11
N PRO A 25 -8.63 2.54 -1.79
CA PRO A 25 -9.85 3.18 -1.32
C PRO A 25 -10.98 3.10 -2.36
N VAL A 26 -12.24 2.94 -1.91
CA VAL A 26 -13.42 2.97 -2.81
C VAL A 26 -13.38 4.17 -3.75
N GLY A 27 -13.04 5.36 -3.22
CA GLY A 27 -12.99 6.59 -4.00
C GLY A 27 -12.04 6.52 -5.20
N THR A 28 -10.95 5.76 -5.10
CA THR A 28 -10.03 5.56 -6.23
C THR A 28 -10.67 4.75 -7.33
N VAL A 29 -11.43 3.70 -6.99
CA VAL A 29 -12.15 2.90 -7.98
C VAL A 29 -13.33 3.69 -8.56
N ALA A 30 -14.09 4.38 -7.71
CA ALA A 30 -15.24 5.18 -8.09
C ALA A 30 -14.87 6.35 -9.02
N ASP A 31 -13.67 6.92 -8.88
CA ASP A 31 -13.15 8.00 -9.73
C ASP A 31 -12.34 7.47 -10.95
N GLY A 32 -12.67 6.27 -11.43
CA GLY A 32 -12.04 5.70 -12.62
C GLY A 32 -10.54 5.43 -12.46
N TRP A 33 -10.15 4.87 -11.32
CA TRP A 33 -8.76 4.56 -10.94
C TRP A 33 -7.87 5.78 -10.72
N LYS A 34 -8.46 6.96 -10.49
CA LYS A 34 -7.75 8.17 -10.09
C LYS A 34 -7.84 8.33 -8.58
N GLY A 35 -6.70 8.47 -7.90
CA GLY A 35 -6.67 8.59 -6.45
C GLY A 35 -5.36 8.11 -5.86
N ARG A 36 -5.45 7.27 -4.80
CA ARG A 36 -4.28 6.83 -4.03
C ARG A 36 -4.31 5.35 -3.76
N LEU A 37 -3.14 4.80 -3.52
CA LEU A 37 -2.95 3.49 -2.89
C LEU A 37 -2.42 3.71 -1.48
N GLU A 38 -2.82 2.87 -0.55
CA GLU A 38 -2.38 2.96 0.84
C GLU A 38 -1.54 1.71 1.19
N ASP A 39 -0.23 1.90 1.37
CA ASP A 39 0.65 0.84 1.90
C ASP A 39 0.47 0.74 3.42
N ARG A 40 -0.06 -0.39 3.87
CA ARG A 40 -0.40 -0.66 5.28
C ARG A 40 0.65 -1.51 5.99
N ARG A 41 1.81 -1.75 5.36
CA ARG A 41 2.90 -2.56 5.93
C ARG A 41 3.85 -1.76 6.82
N THR A 42 3.86 -0.44 6.66
CA THR A 42 4.80 0.43 7.38
C THR A 42 4.51 0.43 8.88
N ALA A 43 5.47 -0.01 9.68
CA ALA A 43 5.39 0.07 11.14
C ALA A 43 5.52 1.51 11.63
N SER A 44 4.96 1.81 12.81
CA SER A 44 4.95 3.17 13.39
C SER A 44 6.33 3.75 13.69
N ASN A 45 7.36 2.89 13.82
CA ASN A 45 8.75 3.27 14.06
C ASN A 45 9.61 3.31 12.79
N ALA A 46 9.02 3.13 11.61
CA ALA A 46 9.76 3.14 10.36
C ALA A 46 10.34 4.53 10.05
N ASP A 47 11.53 4.55 9.45
CA ASP A 47 12.15 5.78 8.95
C ASP A 47 11.35 6.32 7.75
N PRO A 48 10.71 7.50 7.87
CA PRO A 48 9.82 8.02 6.84
C PRO A 48 10.55 8.30 5.52
N TYR A 49 11.82 8.67 5.58
CA TYR A 49 12.61 8.96 4.37
C TYR A 49 12.92 7.69 3.60
N LYS A 50 13.29 6.62 4.31
CA LYS A 50 13.57 5.31 3.67
C LYS A 50 12.32 4.70 3.07
N VAL A 51 11.19 4.78 3.77
CA VAL A 51 9.89 4.27 3.29
C VAL A 51 9.48 5.02 2.02
N ALA A 52 9.47 6.35 2.05
CA ALA A 52 9.10 7.15 0.89
C ALA A 52 10.02 6.90 -0.31
N ALA A 53 11.34 6.84 -0.08
CA ALA A 53 12.31 6.55 -1.13
C ALA A 53 12.10 5.17 -1.76
N ALA A 54 11.83 4.14 -0.96
CA ALA A 54 11.56 2.79 -1.45
C ALA A 54 10.29 2.75 -2.32
N ILE A 55 9.20 3.37 -1.86
CA ILE A 55 7.94 3.44 -2.60
C ILE A 55 8.15 4.12 -3.96
N VAL A 56 8.79 5.30 -3.99
CA VAL A 56 9.02 6.05 -5.22
C VAL A 56 9.92 5.27 -6.18
N LYS A 57 11.01 4.68 -5.66
CA LYS A 57 11.94 3.90 -6.49
C LYS A 57 11.23 2.73 -7.16
N THR A 58 10.60 1.85 -6.38
CA THR A 58 9.97 0.62 -6.91
C THR A 58 8.80 0.92 -7.84
N THR A 59 7.98 1.93 -7.54
CA THR A 59 6.84 2.30 -8.41
C THR A 59 7.31 2.94 -9.72
N LYS A 60 8.38 3.74 -9.70
CA LYS A 60 8.95 4.32 -10.91
C LYS A 60 9.59 3.26 -11.81
N GLU A 61 10.31 2.31 -11.24
CA GLU A 61 10.90 1.17 -11.97
C GLU A 61 9.83 0.32 -12.67
N ALA A 62 8.61 0.22 -12.11
CA ALA A 62 7.51 -0.51 -12.74
C ALA A 62 6.89 0.21 -13.96
N LEU A 63 7.15 1.50 -14.13
CA LEU A 63 6.64 2.33 -15.23
C LEU A 63 7.65 2.54 -16.36
N SER A 64 8.91 2.15 -16.15
CA SER A 64 9.98 2.16 -17.14
C SER A 64 10.10 0.82 -17.86
#